data_AF-A0A8B8ZRL6-F1
#
_entry.id   AF-A0A8B8ZRL6-F1
#
_cell.length_a   1.000
_cell.length_b   1.000
_cell.length_c   1.000
_cell.angle_alpha   90.00
_cell.angle_beta   90.00
_cell.angle_gamma   90.00
#
_symmetry.space_group_name_H-M   'P 1'
#
loop_
_entity.id
_entity.type
_entity.pdbx_description
1 polymer ?
#
loop_
_entity_poly.entity_id
_entity_poly.type
_entity_poly.pdbx_seq_one_letter_code
_entity_poly.pdbx_strand_id
1 'polypeptide(L)'
;MFFSGDASIRKRVDLGGRSSKERDRQMLLDQTRLERKRRLGLRQQSNAAVKIQKCFRGRKAVEMARSKVREQFCFTFGDHCQKADWHCFGPDSEFLRQMLFFFTANNNGDVSILLEACQMLLQYVRYNGSIVSLFAGLDYSSNILLWCIGLKNLRISVCKQYTRIGFI
;
A
#
# COMPACT_ATOMS: atom_id res chain seq x y z
N MET A 1 -68.51 -1.24 -58.42
CA MET A 1 -67.45 -0.92 -59.40
C MET A 1 -66.48 -2.08 -59.42
N PHE A 2 -66.30 -2.75 -60.56
CA PHE A 2 -65.32 -3.83 -60.75
C PHE A 2 -63.97 -3.22 -61.17
N PHE A 3 -62.90 -3.58 -60.44
CA PHE A 3 -61.53 -3.15 -60.73
C PHE A 3 -60.96 -4.00 -61.89
N SER A 4 -60.90 -3.43 -63.09
CA SER A 4 -60.25 -4.02 -64.27
C SER A 4 -58.76 -3.67 -64.29
N GLY A 5 -58.00 -4.20 -63.32
CA GLY A 5 -56.56 -3.98 -63.24
C GLY A 5 -55.78 -5.03 -64.02
N ASP A 6 -55.37 -4.71 -65.25
CA ASP A 6 -54.50 -5.55 -66.06
C ASP A 6 -53.12 -5.71 -65.38
N ALA A 7 -52.81 -6.93 -64.92
CA ALA A 7 -51.62 -7.24 -64.14
C ALA A 7 -50.30 -7.14 -64.92
N SER A 8 -50.37 -6.95 -66.24
CA SER A 8 -49.23 -6.92 -67.16
C SER A 8 -48.43 -5.60 -67.13
N ILE A 9 -49.01 -4.51 -66.61
CA ILE A 9 -48.35 -3.18 -66.53
C ILE A 9 -47.75 -2.96 -65.14
N ARG A 10 -46.83 -3.83 -64.70
CA ARG A 10 -45.98 -3.53 -63.54
C ARG A 10 -44.67 -2.95 -64.02
N LYS A 11 -44.54 -1.62 -63.96
CA LYS A 11 -43.27 -0.91 -64.17
C LYS A 11 -42.27 -1.44 -63.14
N ARG A 12 -41.19 -2.09 -63.58
CA ARG A 12 -40.10 -2.51 -62.68
C ARG A 12 -39.48 -1.24 -62.08
N VAL A 13 -39.71 -1.03 -60.79
CA VAL A 13 -39.05 0.00 -60.01
C VAL A 13 -37.70 -0.57 -59.63
N ASP A 14 -36.62 0.08 -60.06
CA ASP A 14 -35.29 -0.27 -59.56
C ASP A 14 -35.30 -0.15 -58.04
N LEU A 15 -35.15 -1.29 -57.35
CA LEU A 15 -34.87 -1.34 -55.92
C LEU A 15 -33.42 -0.91 -55.70
N GLY A 16 -33.08 0.29 -56.16
CA GLY A 16 -31.76 0.91 -56.11
C GLY A 16 -31.29 1.10 -54.67
N GLY A 17 -30.96 0.00 -54.01
CA GLY A 17 -30.46 -0.10 -52.66
C GLY A 17 -28.95 0.03 -52.60
N ARG A 18 -28.32 0.77 -53.52
CA ARG A 18 -26.93 1.23 -53.35
C ARG A 18 -26.94 2.44 -52.43
N SER A 19 -27.19 2.16 -51.16
CA SER A 19 -27.15 3.15 -50.11
C SER A 19 -25.70 3.54 -49.84
N SER A 20 -25.43 4.84 -49.66
CA SER A 20 -24.15 5.39 -49.17
C SER A 20 -23.72 4.84 -47.80
N LYS A 21 -24.56 4.00 -47.18
CA LYS A 21 -24.43 3.36 -45.86
C LYS A 21 -23.10 2.64 -45.59
N GLU A 22 -22.34 2.21 -46.60
CA GLU A 22 -21.02 1.59 -46.34
C GLU A 22 -20.03 2.62 -45.77
N ARG A 23 -20.03 3.85 -46.30
CA ARG A 23 -19.22 4.96 -45.75
C ARG A 23 -19.72 5.36 -44.36
N ASP A 24 -21.03 5.43 -44.16
CA ASP A 24 -21.62 5.78 -42.86
C ASP A 24 -21.36 4.70 -41.80
N ARG A 25 -21.40 3.41 -42.17
CA ARG A 25 -21.06 2.29 -41.29
C ARG A 25 -19.59 2.33 -40.90
N GLN A 26 -18.70 2.53 -41.85
CA GLN A 26 -17.26 2.62 -41.57
C GLN A 26 -16.96 3.81 -40.65
N MET A 27 -17.58 4.97 -40.90
CA MET A 27 -17.46 6.15 -40.04
C MET A 27 -17.96 5.88 -38.61
N LEU A 28 -19.11 5.22 -38.44
CA LEU A 28 -19.65 4.87 -37.12
C LEU A 28 -18.73 3.91 -36.36
N LEU A 29 -18.15 2.93 -37.06
CA LEU A 29 -17.20 1.99 -36.46
C LEU A 29 -15.92 2.70 -36.00
N ASP A 30 -15.39 3.62 -36.81
CA ASP A 30 -14.19 4.36 -36.48
C ASP A 30 -14.42 5.38 -35.34
N GLN A 31 -15.59 6.02 -35.30
CA GLN A 31 -16.01 6.84 -34.15
C GLN A 31 -16.10 6.01 -32.86
N THR A 32 -16.69 4.82 -32.93
CA THR A 32 -16.80 3.90 -31.78
C THR A 32 -15.42 3.42 -31.30
N ARG A 33 -14.51 3.12 -32.23
CA ARG A 33 -13.13 2.74 -31.92
C ARG A 33 -12.37 3.88 -31.26
N LEU A 34 -12.50 5.10 -31.78
CA LEU A 34 -11.86 6.29 -31.21
C LEU A 34 -12.36 6.57 -29.79
N GLU A 35 -13.67 6.52 -29.58
CA GLU A 35 -14.28 6.69 -28.26
C GLU A 35 -13.83 5.60 -27.27
N ARG A 36 -13.75 4.33 -27.71
CA ARG A 36 -13.21 3.24 -26.89
C ARG A 36 -11.74 3.48 -26.51
N LYS A 37 -10.91 3.95 -27.45
CA LYS A 37 -9.51 4.30 -27.17
C LYS A 37 -9.41 5.46 -26.17
N ARG A 38 -10.25 6.49 -26.29
CA ARG A 38 -10.32 7.60 -25.34
C ARG A 38 -10.69 7.13 -23.93
N ARG A 39 -11.75 6.33 -23.80
CA ARG A 39 -12.17 5.75 -22.51
C ARG A 39 -11.09 4.86 -21.90
N LEU A 40 -10.40 4.07 -22.72
CA LEU A 40 -9.29 3.24 -22.26
C LEU A 40 -8.15 4.11 -21.72
N GLY A 41 -7.76 5.16 -22.45
CA GLY A 41 -6.73 6.11 -22.02
C GLY A 41 -7.09 6.81 -20.70
N LEU A 42 -8.33 7.30 -20.58
CA LEU A 42 -8.83 7.90 -19.34
C LEU A 42 -8.79 6.89 -18.18
N ARG A 43 -9.26 5.65 -18.38
CA ARG A 43 -9.20 4.59 -17.35
C ARG A 43 -7.77 4.30 -16.92
N GLN A 44 -6.82 4.25 -17.87
CA GLN A 44 -5.41 4.03 -17.56
C GLN A 44 -4.84 5.16 -16.71
N GLN A 45 -5.12 6.42 -17.08
CA GLN A 45 -4.70 7.60 -16.32
C GLN A 45 -5.31 7.60 -14.91
N SER A 46 -6.62 7.37 -14.79
CA SER A 46 -7.30 7.29 -13.49
C SER A 46 -6.73 6.16 -12.62
N ASN A 47 -6.48 4.98 -13.19
CA ASN A 47 -5.88 3.87 -12.46
C ASN A 47 -4.46 4.17 -12.00
N ALA A 48 -3.65 4.84 -12.83
CA ALA A 48 -2.31 5.28 -12.45
C ALA A 48 -2.36 6.33 -11.32
N ALA A 49 -3.24 7.33 -11.43
CA ALA A 49 -3.44 8.35 -10.41
C ALA A 49 -3.85 7.73 -9.06
N VAL A 50 -4.78 6.77 -9.05
CA VAL A 50 -5.20 6.05 -7.84
C VAL A 50 -4.03 5.31 -7.20
N LYS A 51 -3.17 4.65 -7.99
CA LYS A 51 -1.98 3.96 -7.45
C LYS A 51 -1.02 4.94 -6.78
N ILE A 52 -0.75 6.08 -7.42
CA ILE A 52 0.10 7.13 -6.86
C ILE A 52 -0.49 7.68 -5.57
N GLN A 53 -1.78 8.01 -5.57
CA GLN A 53 -2.49 8.54 -4.40
C GLN A 53 -2.46 7.56 -3.22
N LYS A 54 -2.73 6.28 -3.47
CA LYS A 54 -2.66 5.23 -2.42
C LYS A 54 -1.26 5.12 -1.82
N CYS A 55 -0.22 5.11 -2.67
CA CYS A 55 1.16 5.07 -2.22
C CYS A 55 1.53 6.32 -1.40
N PHE A 56 1.13 7.51 -1.87
CA PHE A 56 1.40 8.76 -1.17
C PHE A 56 0.71 8.81 0.20
N ARG A 57 -0.59 8.49 0.25
CA ARG A 57 -1.35 8.42 1.51
C ARG A 57 -0.75 7.41 2.48
N GLY A 58 -0.38 6.22 2.00
CA GLY A 58 0.29 5.20 2.81
C GLY A 58 1.63 5.67 3.36
N ARG A 59 2.46 6.33 2.55
CA ARG A 59 3.75 6.90 3.03
C ARG A 59 3.54 7.95 4.11
N LYS A 60 2.59 8.87 3.94
CA LYS A 60 2.26 9.88 4.95
C LYS A 60 1.74 9.26 6.25
N ALA A 61 0.92 8.22 6.17
CA ALA A 61 0.43 7.50 7.35
C ALA A 61 1.56 6.82 8.13
N VAL A 62 2.51 6.18 7.44
CA VAL A 62 3.70 5.57 8.07
C VAL A 62 4.58 6.64 8.74
N GLU A 63 4.79 7.77 8.09
CA GLU A 63 5.57 8.90 8.63
C GLU A 63 4.96 9.40 9.95
N MET A 64 3.65 9.66 9.97
CA MET A 64 2.93 10.06 11.20
C MET A 64 3.00 9.00 12.30
N ALA A 65 2.83 7.72 11.93
CA ALA A 65 2.93 6.62 12.90
C ALA A 65 4.33 6.52 13.51
N ARG A 66 5.38 6.72 12.71
CA ARG A 66 6.77 6.75 13.21
C ARG A 66 6.99 7.89 14.20
N SER A 67 6.56 9.09 13.87
CA SER A 67 6.66 10.24 14.79
C SER A 67 5.95 9.98 16.12
N LYS A 68 4.73 9.42 16.06
CA LYS A 68 3.96 9.07 17.27
C LYS A 68 4.64 8.00 18.11
N VAL A 69 5.14 6.93 17.47
CA VAL A 69 5.86 5.85 18.18
C VAL A 69 7.14 6.39 18.79
N ARG A 70 7.86 7.29 18.11
CA ARG A 70 9.07 7.94 18.65
C ARG A 70 8.75 8.78 19.89
N GLU A 71 7.70 9.59 19.85
CA GLU A 71 7.26 10.38 21.00
C GLU A 71 6.89 9.49 22.19
N GLN A 72 6.13 8.43 21.94
CA GLN A 72 5.78 7.44 22.96
C GLN A 72 7.02 6.72 23.52
N PHE A 73 7.98 6.39 22.66
CA PHE A 73 9.25 5.79 23.05
C PHE A 73 10.04 6.73 23.97
N CYS A 74 10.23 8.00 23.58
CA CYS A 74 10.90 9.01 24.39
C CYS A 74 10.19 9.23 25.74
N PHE A 75 8.86 9.24 25.75
CA PHE A 75 8.07 9.35 26.99
C PHE A 75 8.37 8.18 27.95
N THR A 76 8.39 6.95 27.41
CA THR A 76 8.53 5.70 28.17
C THR A 76 9.97 5.46 28.62
N PHE A 77 10.93 5.56 27.70
CA PHE A 77 12.33 5.14 27.91
C PHE A 77 13.30 6.32 28.07
N GLY A 78 12.84 7.56 27.86
CA GLY A 78 13.68 8.76 27.86
C GLY A 78 14.26 9.06 26.48
N ASP A 79 14.71 10.30 26.29
CA ASP A 79 15.25 10.78 25.01
C ASP A 79 16.57 10.12 24.61
N HIS A 80 17.33 9.64 25.60
CA HIS A 80 18.57 8.90 25.42
C HIS A 80 18.56 7.59 26.21
N CYS A 81 17.42 6.90 26.26
CA CYS A 81 17.28 5.63 26.97
C CYS A 81 17.57 5.70 28.48
N GLN A 82 17.50 6.89 29.11
CA GLN A 82 17.88 7.05 30.53
C GLN A 82 16.95 6.30 31.50
N LYS A 83 15.73 5.96 31.06
CA LYS A 83 14.75 5.18 31.83
C LYS A 83 14.73 3.71 31.41
N ALA A 84 15.56 3.30 30.45
CA ALA A 84 15.64 1.93 29.99
C ALA A 84 16.57 1.12 30.89
N ASP A 85 16.22 -0.14 31.11
CA ASP A 85 17.04 -1.12 31.81
C ASP A 85 17.34 -2.33 30.91
N TRP A 86 18.05 -3.32 31.42
CA TRP A 86 18.34 -4.52 30.64
C TRP A 86 17.08 -5.36 30.38
N HIS A 87 16.07 -5.29 31.24
CA HIS A 87 14.80 -6.00 31.04
C HIS A 87 14.04 -5.50 29.81
N CYS A 88 14.30 -4.27 29.37
CA CYS A 88 13.76 -3.71 28.13
C CYS A 88 14.22 -4.45 26.86
N PHE A 89 15.25 -5.29 26.89
CA PHE A 89 15.64 -6.09 25.72
C PHE A 89 14.99 -7.49 25.70
N GLY A 90 14.13 -7.78 26.67
CA GLY A 90 13.38 -9.03 26.73
C GLY A 90 12.39 -9.21 25.57
N PRO A 91 11.92 -10.45 25.31
CA PRO A 91 11.04 -10.77 24.18
C PRO A 91 9.67 -10.07 24.24
N ASP A 92 9.19 -9.77 25.45
CA ASP A 92 7.91 -9.11 25.70
C ASP A 92 7.99 -7.58 25.60
N SER A 93 9.20 -7.03 25.56
CA SER A 93 9.41 -5.59 25.51
C SER A 93 9.17 -5.03 24.11
N GLU A 94 8.52 -3.86 24.07
CA GLU A 94 8.35 -3.08 22.85
C GLU A 94 9.59 -2.25 22.48
N PHE A 95 10.59 -2.15 23.35
CA PHE A 95 11.73 -1.24 23.20
C PHE A 95 12.39 -1.33 21.83
N LEU A 96 12.89 -2.52 21.46
CA LEU A 96 13.56 -2.72 20.18
C LEU A 96 12.60 -2.62 18.99
N ARG A 97 11.37 -3.13 19.14
CA ARG A 97 10.36 -3.07 18.08
C ARG A 97 10.04 -1.62 17.72
N GLN A 98 9.82 -0.77 18.73
CA GLN A 98 9.56 0.65 18.55
C GLN A 98 10.79 1.36 18.01
N MET A 99 11.96 1.16 18.63
CA MET A 99 13.23 1.76 18.18
C MET A 99 13.49 1.48 16.70
N LEU A 100 13.45 0.21 16.27
CA LEU A 100 13.68 -0.18 14.88
C LEU A 100 12.59 0.34 13.93
N PHE A 101 11.37 0.54 14.42
CA PHE A 101 10.26 1.04 13.60
C PHE A 101 10.39 2.52 13.24
N PHE A 102 10.73 3.37 14.22
CA PHE A 102 10.87 4.82 14.00
C PHE A 102 12.27 5.24 13.52
N PHE A 103 13.30 4.42 13.77
CA PHE A 103 14.69 4.76 13.48
C PHE A 103 14.91 5.30 12.06
N THR A 104 15.57 6.45 11.98
CA THR A 104 15.98 7.06 10.72
C THR A 104 17.43 7.55 10.82
N ALA A 105 18.31 7.06 9.95
CA ALA A 105 19.74 7.41 9.96
C ALA A 105 20.02 8.91 9.72
N ASN A 106 19.07 9.64 9.13
CA ASN A 106 19.17 11.09 8.92
C ASN A 106 18.86 11.90 10.19
N ASN A 107 18.41 11.26 11.26
CA ASN A 107 18.09 11.91 12.53
C ASN A 107 19.19 11.57 13.55
N ASN A 108 20.01 12.57 13.90
CA ASN A 108 21.09 12.40 14.88
C ASN A 108 20.58 11.89 16.23
N GLY A 109 19.37 12.29 16.65
CA GLY A 109 18.77 11.81 17.89
C GLY A 109 18.47 10.31 17.86
N ASP A 110 18.01 9.79 16.72
CA ASP A 110 17.73 8.35 16.57
C ASP A 110 19.04 7.54 16.55
N VAL A 111 20.10 8.11 15.96
CA VAL A 111 21.44 7.53 16.00
C VAL A 111 21.99 7.50 17.44
N SER A 112 21.79 8.56 18.22
CA SER A 112 22.15 8.58 19.64
C SER A 112 21.39 7.51 20.44
N ILE A 113 20.08 7.38 20.25
CA ILE A 113 19.27 6.34 20.91
C ILE A 113 19.80 4.94 20.58
N LEU A 114 20.14 4.69 19.31
CA LEU A 114 20.73 3.41 18.89
C LEU A 114 22.09 3.16 19.54
N LEU A 115 22.94 4.19 19.63
CA LEU A 115 24.25 4.10 20.27
C LEU A 115 24.09 3.72 21.75
N GLU A 116 23.20 4.38 22.48
CA GLU A 116 22.91 4.09 23.88
C GLU A 116 22.40 2.66 24.06
N ALA A 117 21.46 2.22 23.23
CA ALA A 117 20.97 0.84 23.26
C ALA A 117 22.09 -0.19 23.03
N CYS A 118 22.99 0.07 22.09
CA CYS A 118 24.17 -0.77 21.85
C CYS A 118 25.15 -0.77 23.04
N GLN A 119 25.34 0.39 23.69
CA GLN A 119 26.18 0.49 24.88
C GLN A 119 25.61 -0.31 26.05
N MET A 120 24.29 -0.23 26.29
CA MET A 120 23.62 -1.03 27.31
C MET A 120 23.80 -2.53 27.06
N LEU A 121 23.63 -2.99 25.80
CA LEU A 121 23.87 -4.38 25.44
C LEU A 121 25.33 -4.79 25.68
N LEU A 122 26.29 -3.95 25.29
CA LEU A 122 27.71 -4.22 25.49
C LEU A 122 28.06 -4.33 26.99
N GLN A 123 27.50 -3.45 27.82
CA GLN A 123 27.66 -3.53 29.27
C GLN A 123 27.08 -4.83 29.82
N TYR A 124 25.87 -5.21 29.40
CA TYR A 124 25.25 -6.46 29.83
C TYR A 124 26.12 -7.68 29.52
N VAL A 125 26.69 -7.78 28.30
CA VAL A 125 27.59 -8.90 27.94
C VAL A 125 28.80 -8.96 28.86
N ARG A 126 29.36 -7.81 29.21
CA ARG A 126 30.55 -7.74 30.08
C ARG A 126 30.26 -8.22 31.51
N TYR A 127 29.05 -8.02 32.02
CA TYR A 127 28.70 -8.33 33.41
C TYR A 127 27.93 -9.65 33.60
N ASN A 128 26.96 -9.96 32.72
CA ASN A 128 26.04 -11.09 32.84
C ASN A 128 26.16 -12.13 31.71
N GLY A 129 27.05 -11.89 30.74
CA GLY A 129 27.45 -12.88 29.74
C GLY A 129 26.54 -12.97 28.50
N SER A 130 25.44 -13.73 28.57
CA SER A 130 24.77 -14.21 27.34
C SER A 130 23.71 -13.24 26.80
N ILE A 131 23.98 -12.62 25.64
CA ILE A 131 22.96 -11.88 24.88
C ILE A 131 21.76 -12.79 24.57
N VAL A 132 22.01 -14.05 24.26
CA VAL A 132 20.96 -15.00 23.84
C VAL A 132 19.92 -15.17 24.93
N SER A 133 20.30 -15.25 26.21
CA SER A 133 19.33 -15.35 27.31
C SER A 133 18.45 -14.12 27.45
N LEU A 134 18.94 -12.95 27.02
CA LEU A 134 18.22 -11.70 27.09
C LEU A 134 17.10 -11.64 26.03
N PHE A 135 17.42 -12.04 24.79
CA PHE A 135 16.47 -12.02 23.68
C PHE A 135 15.55 -13.24 23.61
N ALA A 136 16.01 -14.40 24.06
CA ALA A 136 15.30 -15.66 23.88
C ALA A 136 14.14 -15.85 24.86
N GLY A 137 14.22 -15.24 26.06
CA GLY A 137 13.45 -15.76 27.20
C GLY A 137 13.76 -17.24 27.45
N LEU A 138 12.94 -17.92 28.25
CA LEU A 138 13.11 -19.36 28.49
C LEU A 138 12.80 -20.23 27.25
N ASP A 139 12.13 -19.67 26.22
CA ASP A 139 11.61 -20.42 25.06
C ASP A 139 12.08 -19.87 23.70
N TYR A 140 13.28 -20.26 23.30
CA TYR A 140 13.97 -19.81 22.08
C TYR A 140 13.26 -20.19 20.76
N SER A 141 12.52 -21.30 20.69
CA SER A 141 11.99 -21.82 19.40
C SER A 141 10.72 -21.12 18.92
N SER A 142 9.93 -20.53 19.82
CA SER A 142 8.60 -19.98 19.49
C SER A 142 8.65 -18.49 19.09
N ASN A 143 9.69 -17.77 19.52
CA ASN A 143 9.78 -16.31 19.40
C ASN A 143 10.31 -15.80 18.05
N ILE A 144 11.15 -16.57 17.34
CA ILE A 144 11.67 -16.18 16.02
C ILE A 144 10.53 -16.01 14.99
N LEU A 145 9.54 -16.89 15.04
CA LEU A 145 8.36 -16.80 14.17
C LEU A 145 7.57 -15.52 14.46
N LEU A 146 7.41 -15.15 15.74
CA LEU A 146 6.72 -13.94 16.19
C LEU A 146 7.44 -12.65 15.78
N TRP A 147 8.78 -12.63 15.82
CA TRP A 147 9.59 -11.49 15.36
C TRP A 147 9.47 -11.27 13.85
N CYS A 148 9.60 -12.34 13.04
CA CYS A 148 9.45 -12.26 11.60
C CYS A 148 8.00 -11.95 11.18
N ILE A 149 7.01 -12.49 11.88
CA ILE A 149 5.59 -12.23 11.63
C ILE A 149 5.22 -10.82 12.09
N GLY A 150 5.73 -10.34 13.22
CA GLY A 150 5.46 -9.01 13.77
C GLY A 150 5.99 -7.88 12.88
N LEU A 151 7.21 -8.01 12.34
CA LEU A 151 7.77 -7.05 11.38
C LEU A 151 7.02 -7.06 10.03
N LYS A 152 6.63 -8.25 9.56
CA LYS A 152 5.78 -8.37 8.36
C LYS A 152 4.38 -7.82 8.60
N ASN A 153 3.80 -8.05 9.77
CA ASN A 153 2.46 -7.61 10.15
C ASN A 153 2.42 -6.12 10.49
N LEU A 154 3.47 -5.49 11.01
CA LEU A 154 3.48 -4.02 11.14
C LEU A 154 3.46 -3.36 9.76
N ARG A 155 4.26 -3.88 8.82
CA ARG A 155 4.28 -3.41 7.42
C ARG A 155 2.95 -3.66 6.69
N ILE A 156 2.32 -4.81 6.92
CA ILE A 156 1.06 -5.21 6.27
C ILE A 156 -0.17 -4.62 6.96
N SER A 157 -0.20 -4.51 8.29
CA SER A 157 -1.32 -3.98 9.08
C SER A 157 -1.45 -2.48 8.89
N VAL A 158 -0.34 -1.73 8.80
CA VAL A 158 -0.40 -0.33 8.37
C VAL A 158 -0.97 -0.24 6.95
N CYS A 159 -0.54 -1.08 6.01
CA CYS A 159 -1.16 -1.10 4.67
C CYS A 159 -2.65 -1.57 4.65
N LYS A 160 -3.07 -2.47 5.55
CA LYS A 160 -4.44 -3.04 5.61
C LYS A 160 -5.44 -2.20 6.40
N GLN A 161 -5.06 -1.59 7.52
CA GLN A 161 -5.94 -0.67 8.26
C GLN A 161 -6.27 0.56 7.40
N TYR A 162 -5.32 1.12 6.66
CA TYR A 162 -5.57 2.27 5.79
C TYR A 162 -6.18 1.93 4.42
N THR A 163 -6.34 0.64 4.07
CA THR A 163 -7.22 0.21 2.96
C THR A 163 -8.62 -0.17 3.43
N ARG A 164 -8.85 -0.38 4.74
CA ARG A 164 -10.17 -0.63 5.33
C ARG A 164 -10.86 0.62 5.89
N ILE A 165 -10.16 1.74 6.05
CA ILE A 165 -10.81 3.05 6.18
C ILE A 165 -11.28 3.45 4.79
N GLY A 166 -12.41 2.83 4.40
CA GLY A 166 -13.24 3.32 3.32
C GLY A 166 -13.71 4.71 3.67
N PHE A 167 -13.43 5.65 2.77
CA PHE A 167 -14.31 6.78 2.57
C PHE A 167 -14.93 6.60 1.20
N ILE A 168 -16.22 6.27 1.26
CA ILE A 168 -17.25 6.65 0.30
C ILE A 168 -17.10 8.14 0.01
#